data_AF-A0A8H6LDW3-F1
#
_entry.id   AF-A0A8H6LDW3-F1
#
_cell.length_a   1.000
_cell.length_b   1.000
_cell.length_c   1.000
_cell.angle_alpha   90.00
_cell.angle_beta   90.00
_cell.angle_gamma   90.00
#
_symmetry.space_group_name_H-M   'P 1'
#
loop_
_entity.id
_entity.type
_entity.pdbx_description
1 polymer ?
#
loop_
_entity_poly.entity_id
_entity_poly.type
_entity_poly.pdbx_seq_one_letter_code
_entity_poly.pdbx_strand_id
1 'polypeptide(L)'
;MAGGTVKYRHLSRNSAARVALLRGLVTQLVQFEHIHTTYAKAKEAQRMAEKLITLAKRDNEPARRSAQGILYTPTITLPKLLGELRTRYLTREGGYTRVVRTESKNTYDQGESAILEFVDGPKDSRFMMTAKTVARDRMLGQEHTPVTRTNIKKVTQFRGEVPFEEMVRRFMILKTGEKIGPSRDESSLAEVEAEKAADKNAERAKEMAAGIVPESVRKAAQQKNSP
;
A
#
# COMPACT_ATOMS: atom_id res chain seq x y z
N MET A 1 -28.67 0.94 -40.05
CA MET A 1 -27.70 -0.05 -39.57
C MET A 1 -27.75 -0.08 -38.05
N ALA A 2 -28.34 -1.12 -37.45
CA ALA A 2 -28.32 -1.29 -35.99
C ALA A 2 -26.86 -1.61 -35.59
N GLY A 3 -26.24 -0.71 -34.81
CA GLY A 3 -24.78 -0.59 -34.65
C GLY A 3 -24.04 -1.79 -34.02
N GLY A 4 -22.70 -1.70 -33.99
CA GLY A 4 -21.80 -2.74 -33.46
C GLY A 4 -21.62 -2.74 -31.93
N THR A 5 -20.90 -3.75 -31.42
CA THR A 5 -20.68 -3.96 -29.98
C THR A 5 -19.86 -2.82 -29.34
N VAL A 6 -20.28 -2.38 -28.15
CA VAL A 6 -19.58 -1.33 -27.40
C VAL A 6 -18.21 -1.80 -26.89
N LYS A 7 -17.18 -0.95 -27.03
CA LYS A 7 -15.79 -1.28 -26.64
C LYS A 7 -15.52 -1.19 -25.13
N TYR A 8 -16.34 -0.43 -24.41
CA TYR A 8 -16.20 -0.15 -22.98
C TYR A 8 -17.55 0.30 -22.40
N ARG A 9 -17.71 0.28 -21.07
CA ARG A 9 -18.94 0.76 -20.44
C ARG A 9 -19.07 2.28 -20.54
N HIS A 10 -20.25 2.76 -20.91
CA HIS A 10 -20.53 4.20 -20.99
C HIS A 10 -20.85 4.83 -19.63
N LEU A 11 -21.18 4.02 -18.61
CA LEU A 11 -21.49 4.44 -17.24
C LEU A 11 -22.59 5.52 -17.15
N SER A 12 -23.53 5.47 -18.10
CA SER A 12 -24.62 6.44 -18.28
C SER A 12 -24.12 7.90 -18.28
N ARG A 13 -22.96 8.15 -18.91
CA ARG A 13 -22.31 9.46 -18.97
C ARG A 13 -21.85 9.77 -20.38
N ASN A 14 -21.85 11.06 -20.71
CA ASN A 14 -21.20 11.57 -21.92
C ASN A 14 -19.67 11.33 -21.87
N SER A 15 -18.98 11.54 -23.00
CA SER A 15 -17.55 11.24 -23.11
C SER A 15 -16.69 11.99 -22.09
N ALA A 16 -16.86 13.32 -21.99
CA ALA A 16 -16.08 14.17 -21.09
C ALA A 16 -16.29 13.79 -19.61
N ALA A 17 -17.56 13.64 -19.19
CA ALA A 17 -17.92 13.27 -17.83
C ALA A 17 -17.43 11.87 -17.45
N ARG A 18 -17.43 10.92 -18.40
CA ARG A 18 -16.89 9.57 -18.18
C ARG A 18 -15.38 9.61 -17.97
N VAL A 19 -14.65 10.33 -18.83
CA VAL A 19 -13.20 10.48 -18.70
C VAL A 19 -12.85 11.14 -17.36
N ALA A 20 -13.57 12.21 -17.00
CA ALA A 20 -13.38 12.88 -15.72
C ALA A 20 -13.63 11.96 -14.51
N LEU A 21 -14.72 11.17 -14.55
CA LEU A 21 -15.01 10.20 -13.49
C LEU A 21 -13.87 9.18 -13.33
N LEU A 22 -13.38 8.60 -14.43
CA LEU A 22 -12.33 7.58 -14.37
C LEU A 22 -11.00 8.16 -13.88
N ARG A 23 -10.63 9.36 -14.35
CA ARG A 23 -9.44 10.08 -13.85
C ARG A 23 -9.55 10.38 -12.36
N GLY A 24 -10.74 10.78 -11.89
CA GLY A 24 -11.02 11.00 -10.47
C GLY A 24 -10.82 9.72 -9.64
N LEU A 25 -11.42 8.61 -10.06
CA LEU A 25 -11.28 7.32 -9.37
C LEU A 25 -9.83 6.83 -9.32
N VAL A 26 -9.08 6.96 -10.42
CA VAL A 26 -7.66 6.57 -10.45
C VAL A 26 -6.79 7.47 -9.58
N THR A 27 -7.07 8.78 -9.57
CA THR A 27 -6.37 9.73 -8.68
C THR A 27 -6.60 9.36 -7.21
N GLN A 28 -7.86 9.07 -6.84
CA GLN A 28 -8.20 8.59 -5.50
C GLN A 28 -7.55 7.25 -5.17
N LEU A 29 -7.48 6.34 -6.14
CA LEU A 29 -6.81 5.05 -5.96
C LEU A 29 -5.30 5.21 -5.70
N VAL A 30 -4.60 6.10 -6.43
CA VAL A 30 -3.18 6.39 -6.16
C VAL A 30 -2.99 7.00 -4.78
N GLN A 31 -3.88 7.90 -4.36
CA GLN A 31 -3.79 8.53 -3.05
C GLN A 31 -4.01 7.54 -1.90
N PHE A 32 -5.12 6.80 -1.93
CA PHE A 32 -5.59 6.01 -0.79
C PHE A 32 -5.29 4.51 -0.88
N GLU A 33 -4.89 4.03 -2.06
CA GLU A 33 -4.62 2.62 -2.42
C GLU A 33 -5.80 1.65 -2.32
N HIS A 34 -6.93 2.14 -1.83
CA HIS A 34 -8.15 1.38 -1.61
C HIS A 34 -9.33 2.32 -1.76
N ILE A 35 -10.26 1.99 -2.66
CA ILE A 35 -11.48 2.75 -2.89
C ILE A 35 -12.68 1.81 -2.97
N HIS A 36 -13.82 2.26 -2.44
CA HIS A 36 -15.08 1.51 -2.48
C HIS A 36 -16.12 2.23 -3.35
N THR A 37 -16.48 1.59 -4.47
CA THR A 37 -17.35 2.15 -5.52
C THR A 37 -18.21 1.07 -6.16
N THR A 38 -19.02 1.41 -7.16
CA THR A 38 -19.82 0.40 -7.87
C THR A 38 -18.95 -0.51 -8.72
N TYR A 39 -19.33 -1.78 -8.88
CA TYR A 39 -18.55 -2.78 -9.61
C TYR A 39 -18.23 -2.33 -11.05
N ALA A 40 -19.20 -1.75 -11.75
CA ALA A 40 -19.02 -1.23 -13.10
C ALA A 40 -17.96 -0.11 -13.17
N LYS A 41 -17.95 0.82 -12.20
CA LYS A 41 -16.97 1.89 -12.12
C LYS A 41 -15.58 1.35 -11.77
N ALA A 42 -15.51 0.44 -10.79
CA ALA A 42 -14.27 -0.22 -10.38
C ALA A 42 -13.60 -0.94 -11.56
N LYS A 43 -14.37 -1.67 -12.38
CA LYS A 43 -13.85 -2.40 -13.54
C LYS A 43 -13.31 -1.51 -14.66
N GLU A 44 -13.94 -0.36 -14.93
CA GLU A 44 -13.38 0.58 -15.91
C GLU A 44 -12.16 1.33 -15.37
N ALA A 45 -12.20 1.73 -14.09
CA ALA A 45 -11.06 2.38 -13.43
C ALA A 45 -9.85 1.45 -13.33
N GLN A 46 -10.06 0.14 -13.13
CA GLN A 46 -9.03 -0.89 -13.13
C GLN A 46 -8.14 -0.80 -14.38
N ARG A 47 -8.75 -0.75 -15.58
CA ARG A 47 -8.03 -0.71 -16.86
C ARG A 47 -7.15 0.54 -16.99
N MET A 48 -7.61 1.67 -16.46
CA MET A 48 -6.86 2.93 -16.50
C MET A 48 -5.74 2.94 -15.45
N ALA A 49 -6.00 2.42 -14.25
CA ALA A 49 -5.02 2.30 -13.18
C ALA A 49 -3.84 1.37 -13.56
N GLU A 50 -4.12 0.22 -14.19
CA GLU A 50 -3.06 -0.71 -14.62
C GLU A 50 -2.15 -0.09 -15.69
N LYS A 51 -2.73 0.68 -16.62
CA LYS A 51 -1.96 1.45 -17.60
C LYS A 51 -1.12 2.53 -16.94
N LEU A 52 -1.65 3.20 -15.91
CA LEU A 52 -0.92 4.24 -15.18
C LEU A 52 0.32 3.66 -14.47
N ILE A 53 0.20 2.51 -13.81
CA ILE A 53 1.36 1.82 -13.21
C ILE A 53 2.37 1.40 -14.30
N THR A 54 1.87 0.92 -15.44
CA THR A 54 2.74 0.55 -16.57
C THR A 54 3.52 1.76 -17.10
N LEU A 55 2.90 2.95 -17.16
CA LEU A 55 3.60 4.19 -17.50
C LEU A 55 4.65 4.54 -16.44
N ALA A 56 4.32 4.42 -15.15
CA ALA A 56 5.25 4.67 -14.05
C ALA A 56 6.49 3.76 -14.10
N LYS A 57 6.33 2.50 -14.52
CA LYS A 57 7.44 1.55 -14.68
C LYS A 57 8.40 1.92 -15.81
N ARG A 58 7.96 2.62 -16.86
CA ARG A 58 8.78 2.98 -18.04
C ARG A 58 9.82 4.07 -17.75
N ASP A 59 9.62 4.86 -16.70
CA ASP A 59 10.58 5.87 -16.21
C ASP A 59 11.18 6.79 -17.30
N ASN A 60 10.34 7.28 -18.21
CA ASN A 60 10.75 8.25 -19.21
C ASN A 60 9.86 9.49 -19.16
N GLU A 61 10.40 10.61 -19.64
CA GLU A 61 9.71 11.90 -19.58
C GLU A 61 8.35 11.90 -20.33
N PRO A 62 8.19 11.28 -21.51
CA PRO A 62 6.88 11.14 -22.15
C PRO A 62 5.86 10.37 -21.31
N ALA A 63 6.28 9.29 -20.62
CA ALA A 63 5.42 8.53 -19.73
C ALA A 63 5.03 9.34 -18.49
N ARG A 64 5.97 10.13 -17.94
CA ARG A 64 5.71 11.06 -16.83
C ARG A 64 4.66 12.10 -17.20
N ARG A 65 4.79 12.75 -18.36
CA ARG A 65 3.79 13.72 -18.86
C ARG A 65 2.42 13.05 -19.09
N SER A 66 2.42 11.84 -19.62
CA SER A 66 1.18 11.07 -19.84
C SER A 66 0.50 10.74 -18.51
N ALA A 67 1.25 10.33 -17.49
CA ALA A 67 0.74 10.07 -16.15
C ALA A 67 0.19 11.35 -15.50
N GLN A 68 0.90 12.47 -15.64
CA GLN A 68 0.46 13.78 -15.16
C GLN A 68 -0.88 14.20 -15.81
N GLY A 69 -1.07 13.93 -17.11
CA GLY A 69 -2.33 14.20 -17.81
C GLY A 69 -3.52 13.35 -17.33
N ILE A 70 -3.29 12.22 -16.66
CA ILE A 70 -4.34 11.37 -16.11
C ILE A 70 -4.74 11.84 -14.72
N LEU A 71 -3.78 12.21 -13.87
CA LEU A 71 -4.01 12.58 -12.48
C LEU A 71 -4.60 13.99 -12.35
N TYR A 72 -5.52 14.20 -11.40
CA TYR A 72 -6.04 15.55 -11.11
C TYR A 72 -5.16 16.33 -10.12
N THR A 73 -4.48 15.65 -9.21
CA THR A 73 -3.60 16.25 -8.19
C THR A 73 -2.16 15.75 -8.35
N PRO A 74 -1.50 16.03 -9.50
CA PRO A 74 -0.20 15.47 -9.81
C PRO A 74 0.88 15.85 -8.80
N THR A 75 0.82 17.03 -8.20
CA THR A 75 1.78 17.48 -7.18
C THR A 75 1.89 16.50 -6.00
N ILE A 76 0.77 15.88 -5.60
CA ILE A 76 0.71 14.96 -4.46
C ILE A 76 0.85 13.50 -4.93
N THR A 77 0.18 13.16 -6.03
CA THR A 77 0.04 11.75 -6.46
C THR A 77 1.20 11.25 -7.32
N LEU A 78 1.87 12.13 -8.07
CA LEU A 78 2.96 11.75 -8.97
C LEU A 78 4.23 11.29 -8.23
N PRO A 79 4.67 11.94 -7.12
CA PRO A 79 5.79 11.43 -6.32
C PRO A 79 5.51 10.03 -5.76
N LYS A 80 4.29 9.77 -5.25
CA LYS A 80 3.89 8.45 -4.76
C LYS A 80 3.85 7.40 -5.87
N LEU A 81 3.35 7.79 -7.05
CA LEU A 81 3.28 6.91 -8.21
C LEU A 81 4.66 6.48 -8.72
N LEU A 82 5.59 7.43 -8.86
CA LEU A 82 6.94 7.16 -9.39
C LEU A 82 7.92 6.63 -8.33
N GLY A 83 7.63 6.84 -7.06
CA GLY A 83 8.38 6.27 -5.93
C GLY A 83 7.78 4.94 -5.50
N GLU A 84 6.98 4.97 -4.43
CA GLU A 84 6.47 3.79 -3.73
C GLU A 84 5.74 2.79 -4.63
N LEU A 85 4.81 3.25 -5.47
CA LEU A 85 4.03 2.34 -6.30
C LEU A 85 4.88 1.74 -7.43
N ARG A 86 5.80 2.50 -8.00
CA ARG A 86 6.72 2.00 -9.02
C ARG A 86 7.60 0.90 -8.44
N THR A 87 8.29 1.16 -7.32
CA THR A 87 9.22 0.21 -6.70
C THR A 87 8.52 -1.09 -6.32
N ARG A 88 7.31 -0.99 -5.75
CA ARG A 88 6.47 -2.16 -5.39
C ARG A 88 6.19 -3.09 -6.57
N TYR A 89 6.00 -2.54 -7.78
CA TYR A 89 5.55 -3.31 -8.95
C TYR A 89 6.62 -3.55 -10.01
N LEU A 90 7.89 -3.27 -9.74
CA LEU A 90 8.98 -3.49 -10.70
C LEU A 90 8.99 -4.94 -11.22
N THR A 91 8.96 -5.91 -10.32
CA THR A 91 9.05 -7.35 -10.62
C THR A 91 7.74 -7.98 -11.10
N ARG A 92 6.60 -7.29 -10.93
CA ARG A 92 5.27 -7.82 -11.28
C ARG A 92 4.91 -7.48 -12.73
N GLU A 93 4.54 -8.48 -13.52
CA GLU A 93 4.12 -8.33 -14.92
C GLU A 93 2.59 -8.18 -15.04
N GLY A 94 2.07 -6.99 -14.73
CA GLY A 94 0.64 -6.70 -14.81
C GLY A 94 -0.16 -7.16 -13.59
N GLY A 95 -1.47 -6.93 -13.62
CA GLY A 95 -2.35 -7.28 -12.49
C GLY A 95 -2.01 -6.54 -11.19
N TYR A 96 -1.73 -5.23 -11.31
CA TYR A 96 -1.38 -4.36 -10.18
C TYR A 96 -2.57 -4.00 -9.28
N THR A 97 -3.78 -4.21 -9.79
CA THR A 97 -5.02 -3.88 -9.08
C THR A 97 -5.89 -5.10 -8.90
N ARG A 98 -6.69 -5.09 -7.83
CA ARG A 98 -7.70 -6.10 -7.57
C ARG A 98 -9.07 -5.44 -7.41
N VAL A 99 -10.08 -6.08 -7.99
CA VAL A 99 -11.49 -5.73 -7.78
C VAL A 99 -12.11 -6.85 -6.95
N VAL A 100 -12.54 -6.52 -5.73
CA VAL A 100 -13.23 -7.44 -4.81
C VAL A 100 -14.68 -7.02 -4.73
N ARG A 101 -15.61 -7.90 -5.10
CA ARG A 101 -17.04 -7.64 -4.94
C ARG A 101 -17.37 -7.54 -3.45
N THR A 102 -18.23 -6.60 -3.10
CA THR A 102 -18.74 -6.41 -1.74
C THR A 102 -20.25 -6.29 -1.79
N GLU A 103 -20.87 -6.39 -0.62
CA GLU A 103 -22.27 -6.03 -0.45
C GLU A 103 -22.53 -4.60 -0.92
N SER A 104 -23.78 -4.31 -1.27
CA SER A 104 -24.16 -2.98 -1.74
C SER A 104 -23.70 -1.92 -0.74
N LYS A 105 -22.89 -0.97 -1.22
CA LYS A 105 -22.45 0.19 -0.43
C LYS A 105 -23.64 1.03 0.01
N ASN A 106 -24.64 1.14 -0.85
CA ASN A 106 -25.80 1.98 -0.64
C ASN A 106 -27.03 1.07 -0.45
N THR A 107 -27.58 1.10 0.76
CA THR A 107 -28.75 0.30 1.12
C THR A 107 -29.99 0.72 0.33
N TYR A 108 -30.04 1.95 -0.19
CA TYR A 108 -31.19 2.45 -0.94
C TYR A 108 -31.25 1.92 -2.37
N ASP A 109 -30.15 2.02 -3.14
CA ASP A 109 -30.14 1.65 -4.56
C ASP A 109 -29.79 0.17 -4.83
N GLN A 110 -29.29 -0.54 -3.80
CA GLN A 110 -28.88 -1.95 -3.89
C GLN A 110 -27.93 -2.24 -5.08
N GLY A 111 -27.13 -1.25 -5.49
CA GLY A 111 -26.22 -1.38 -6.62
C GLY A 111 -25.00 -2.25 -6.31
N GLU A 112 -24.65 -3.15 -7.25
CA GLU A 112 -23.45 -3.98 -7.14
C GLU A 112 -22.22 -3.12 -6.82
N SER A 113 -21.60 -3.42 -5.68
CA SER A 113 -20.48 -2.66 -5.15
C SER A 113 -19.21 -3.50 -5.15
N ALA A 114 -18.07 -2.80 -5.20
CA ALA A 114 -16.77 -3.43 -5.18
C ALA A 114 -15.71 -2.50 -4.61
N ILE A 115 -14.71 -3.12 -4.00
CA ILE A 115 -13.46 -2.49 -3.64
C ILE A 115 -12.52 -2.60 -4.82
N LEU A 116 -11.94 -1.47 -5.24
CA LEU A 116 -10.77 -1.43 -6.12
C LEU A 116 -9.56 -1.07 -5.26
N GLU A 117 -8.54 -1.92 -5.29
CA GLU A 117 -7.35 -1.78 -4.46
C GLU A 117 -6.08 -2.08 -5.25
N PHE A 118 -4.96 -1.52 -4.78
CA PHE A 118 -3.62 -1.87 -5.22
C PHE A 118 -3.15 -3.14 -4.49
N VAL A 119 -2.61 -4.10 -5.24
CA VAL A 119 -2.12 -5.36 -4.67
C VAL A 119 -0.81 -5.16 -3.90
N ASP A 120 -0.50 -6.06 -2.99
CA ASP A 120 0.75 -6.03 -2.22
C ASP A 120 0.94 -4.73 -1.39
N GLY A 121 -0.15 -3.97 -1.20
CA GLY A 121 -0.17 -2.74 -0.42
C GLY A 121 -0.49 -2.95 1.05
N PRO A 122 -0.42 -1.86 1.85
CA PRO A 122 -0.78 -1.89 3.26
C PRO A 122 -2.27 -2.18 3.48
N LYS A 123 -3.13 -1.86 2.51
CA LYS A 123 -4.59 -2.03 2.56
C LYS A 123 -5.12 -3.16 1.66
N ASP A 124 -4.30 -4.16 1.36
CA ASP A 124 -4.74 -5.31 0.54
C ASP A 124 -5.77 -6.16 1.32
N SER A 125 -7.03 -6.12 0.88
CA SER A 125 -8.14 -6.83 1.52
C SER A 125 -7.97 -8.35 1.44
N ARG A 126 -7.45 -8.87 0.33
CA ARG A 126 -7.23 -10.32 0.16
C ARG A 126 -6.13 -10.81 1.11
N PHE A 127 -5.06 -10.03 1.27
CA PHE A 127 -3.97 -10.31 2.19
C PHE A 127 -4.49 -10.41 3.63
N MET A 128 -5.21 -9.37 4.08
CA MET A 128 -5.83 -9.30 5.41
C MET A 128 -6.78 -10.46 5.69
N MET A 129 -7.68 -10.76 4.74
CA MET A 129 -8.67 -11.83 4.91
C MET A 129 -8.02 -13.21 4.95
N THR A 130 -7.00 -13.44 4.11
CA THR A 130 -6.28 -14.72 4.10
C THR A 130 -5.53 -14.93 5.41
N ALA A 131 -4.85 -13.91 5.92
CA ALA A 131 -4.16 -13.98 7.21
C ALA A 131 -5.13 -14.25 8.36
N LYS A 132 -6.30 -13.59 8.37
CA LYS A 132 -7.36 -13.83 9.36
C LYS A 132 -7.89 -15.26 9.32
N THR A 133 -8.10 -15.83 8.13
CA THR A 133 -8.53 -17.22 7.97
C THR A 133 -7.47 -18.20 8.49
N VAL A 134 -6.20 -17.99 8.14
CA VAL A 134 -5.09 -18.83 8.63
C VAL A 134 -4.96 -18.76 10.15
N ALA A 135 -5.06 -17.55 10.73
CA ALA A 135 -5.04 -17.36 12.17
C ALA A 135 -6.16 -18.17 12.85
N ARG A 136 -7.39 -18.08 12.32
CA ARG A 136 -8.53 -18.85 12.82
C ARG A 136 -8.29 -20.35 12.73
N ASP A 137 -7.88 -20.86 11.58
CA ASP A 137 -7.69 -22.30 11.37
C ASP A 137 -6.63 -22.86 12.33
N ARG A 138 -5.52 -22.14 12.53
CA ARG A 138 -4.47 -22.50 13.49
C ARG A 138 -4.98 -22.48 14.93
N MET A 139 -5.77 -21.49 15.32
CA MET A 139 -6.38 -21.43 16.66
C MET A 139 -7.34 -22.60 16.92
N LEU A 140 -8.03 -23.07 15.88
CA LEU A 140 -8.96 -24.20 15.96
C LEU A 140 -8.27 -25.57 15.75
N GLY A 141 -6.98 -25.61 15.45
CA GLY A 141 -6.26 -26.84 15.08
C GLY A 141 -6.76 -27.48 13.77
N GLN A 142 -7.40 -26.70 12.90
CA GLN A 142 -7.95 -27.17 11.63
C GLN A 142 -6.94 -27.04 10.50
N GLU A 143 -6.96 -28.00 9.56
CA GLU A 143 -6.19 -27.88 8.33
C GLU A 143 -6.75 -26.81 7.39
N HIS A 144 -5.85 -26.10 6.70
CA HIS A 144 -6.24 -25.11 5.71
C HIS A 144 -6.89 -25.74 4.48
N THR A 145 -8.00 -25.15 4.02
CA THR A 145 -8.68 -25.56 2.78
C THR A 145 -7.78 -25.36 1.54
N PRO A 146 -8.02 -26.07 0.43
CA PRO A 146 -7.25 -25.90 -0.82
C PRO A 146 -7.26 -24.46 -1.37
N VAL A 147 -8.38 -23.76 -1.22
CA VAL A 147 -8.52 -22.35 -1.63
C VAL A 147 -7.67 -21.46 -0.75
N THR A 148 -7.67 -21.67 0.57
CA THR A 148 -6.81 -20.94 1.50
C THR A 148 -5.33 -21.14 1.15
N ARG A 149 -4.89 -22.39 0.91
CA ARG A 149 -3.50 -22.69 0.49
C ARG A 149 -3.11 -21.96 -0.78
N THR A 150 -4.02 -21.89 -1.77
CA THR A 150 -3.80 -21.14 -3.01
C THR A 150 -3.71 -19.63 -2.76
N ASN A 151 -4.53 -19.11 -1.86
CA ASN A 151 -4.53 -17.69 -1.52
C ASN A 151 -3.23 -17.29 -0.82
N ILE A 152 -2.74 -18.10 0.12
CA ILE A 152 -1.45 -17.88 0.79
C ILE A 152 -0.34 -17.72 -0.26
N LYS A 153 -0.21 -18.71 -1.17
CA LYS A 153 0.77 -18.66 -2.26
C LYS A 153 0.67 -17.37 -3.09
N LYS A 154 -0.55 -16.95 -3.43
CA LYS A 154 -0.78 -15.74 -4.26
C LYS A 154 -0.42 -14.44 -3.55
N VAL A 155 -0.65 -14.34 -2.25
CA VAL A 155 -0.43 -13.10 -1.49
C VAL A 155 1.00 -12.97 -0.98
N THR A 156 1.75 -14.07 -0.89
CA THR A 156 3.17 -14.06 -0.51
C THR A 156 4.12 -14.01 -1.70
N GLN A 157 3.70 -14.40 -2.91
CA GLN A 157 4.55 -14.53 -4.10
C GLN A 157 5.49 -13.33 -4.36
N PHE A 158 5.00 -12.10 -4.24
CA PHE A 158 5.80 -10.89 -4.51
C PHE A 158 6.17 -10.08 -3.26
N ARG A 159 5.56 -10.40 -2.11
CA ARG A 159 5.73 -9.67 -0.83
C ARG A 159 6.62 -10.42 0.17
N GLY A 160 6.85 -11.71 -0.04
CA GLY A 160 7.50 -12.61 0.91
C GLY A 160 6.54 -13.14 1.98
N GLU A 161 7.03 -14.11 2.76
CA GLU A 161 6.23 -14.80 3.78
C GLU A 161 6.24 -14.09 5.13
N VAL A 162 7.33 -13.38 5.47
CA VAL A 162 7.51 -12.71 6.77
C VAL A 162 6.37 -11.73 7.09
N PRO A 163 6.01 -10.78 6.20
CA PRO A 163 4.93 -9.83 6.49
C PRO A 163 3.57 -10.52 6.64
N PHE A 164 3.39 -11.67 5.99
CA PHE A 164 2.15 -12.45 6.08
C PHE A 164 2.05 -13.14 7.43
N GLU A 165 3.13 -13.77 7.89
CA GLU A 165 3.18 -14.45 9.18
C GLU A 165 3.04 -13.46 10.35
N GLU A 166 3.66 -12.28 10.28
CA GLU A 166 3.45 -11.19 11.24
C GLU A 166 1.98 -10.78 11.34
N MET A 167 1.29 -10.69 10.20
CA MET A 167 -0.13 -10.35 10.19
C MET A 167 -0.99 -11.47 10.78
N VAL A 168 -0.67 -12.74 10.50
CA VAL A 168 -1.33 -13.89 11.11
C VAL A 168 -1.18 -13.84 12.63
N ARG A 169 0.04 -13.61 13.14
CA ARG A 169 0.30 -13.45 14.58
C ARG A 169 -0.50 -12.29 15.18
N ARG A 170 -0.54 -11.14 14.49
CA ARG A 170 -1.35 -9.99 14.91
C ARG A 170 -2.83 -10.35 15.06
N PHE A 171 -3.39 -11.11 14.12
CA PHE A 171 -4.79 -11.56 14.21
C PHE A 171 -5.03 -12.55 15.34
N MET A 172 -4.08 -13.44 15.64
CA MET A 172 -4.17 -14.33 16.80
C MET A 172 -4.23 -13.51 18.10
N ILE A 173 -3.28 -12.59 18.28
CA ILE A 173 -3.18 -11.69 19.44
C ILE A 173 -4.48 -10.89 19.64
N LEU A 174 -5.01 -10.27 18.57
CA LEU A 174 -6.25 -9.49 18.64
C LEU A 174 -7.46 -10.33 19.10
N LYS A 175 -7.43 -11.64 18.88
CA LYS A 175 -8.50 -12.57 19.23
C LYS A 175 -8.35 -13.15 20.64
N THR A 176 -7.13 -13.37 21.11
CA THR A 176 -6.84 -13.89 22.46
C THR A 176 -6.76 -12.79 23.53
N GLY A 177 -6.54 -11.52 23.15
CA GLY A 177 -6.46 -10.40 24.09
C GLY A 177 -5.14 -10.30 24.88
N GLU A 178 -4.18 -11.20 24.63
CA GLU A 178 -2.85 -11.17 25.25
C GLU A 178 -1.95 -10.16 24.53
N LYS A 179 -1.49 -9.11 25.24
CA LYS A 179 -0.44 -8.21 24.73
C LYS A 179 0.91 -8.95 24.77
N ILE A 180 1.37 -9.44 23.63
CA ILE A 180 2.75 -9.92 23.49
C ILE A 180 3.63 -8.72 23.09
N GLY A 181 4.75 -8.53 23.80
CA GLY A 181 5.73 -7.46 23.56
C GLY A 181 6.37 -7.49 22.17
N PRO A 182 7.25 -6.52 21.85
CA PRO A 182 7.74 -6.30 20.49
C PRO A 182 8.38 -7.55 19.89
N SER A 183 8.25 -7.69 18.57
CA SER A 183 8.79 -8.81 17.81
C SER A 183 10.31 -8.96 18.00
N ARG A 184 10.88 -10.16 17.78
CA ARG A 184 12.34 -10.38 17.86
C ARG A 184 13.15 -9.45 16.94
N ASP A 185 12.57 -9.03 15.83
CA ASP A 185 13.22 -8.10 14.90
C ASP A 185 13.14 -6.65 15.42
N GLU A 186 12.02 -6.24 16.01
CA GLU A 186 11.91 -4.93 16.69
C GLU A 186 12.74 -4.85 17.98
N SER A 187 12.86 -5.94 18.74
CA SER A 187 13.76 -6.01 19.89
C SER A 187 15.21 -5.94 19.44
N SER A 188 15.58 -6.60 18.33
CA SER A 188 16.94 -6.49 17.77
C SER A 188 17.23 -5.09 17.24
N LEU A 189 16.26 -4.41 16.62
CA LEU A 189 16.42 -3.02 16.18
C LEU A 189 16.52 -2.06 17.36
N ALA A 190 15.72 -2.26 18.41
CA ALA A 190 15.78 -1.47 19.63
C ALA A 190 17.08 -1.72 20.42
N GLU A 191 17.58 -2.96 20.45
CA GLU A 191 18.88 -3.31 21.04
C GLU A 191 20.03 -2.68 20.25
N VAL A 192 19.99 -2.73 18.91
CA VAL A 192 20.98 -2.11 18.03
C VAL A 192 20.92 -0.56 18.11
N GLU A 193 19.74 0.03 18.27
CA GLU A 193 19.58 1.46 18.48
C GLU A 193 20.06 1.90 19.87
N ALA A 194 19.82 1.08 20.90
CA ALA A 194 20.33 1.31 22.25
C ALA A 194 21.85 1.20 22.32
N GLU A 195 22.46 0.23 21.64
CA GLU A 195 23.91 0.04 21.55
C GLU A 195 24.57 1.23 20.82
N LYS A 196 24.02 1.66 19.68
CA LYS A 196 24.48 2.86 18.96
C LYS A 196 24.32 4.15 19.76
N ALA A 197 23.30 4.24 20.61
CA ALA A 197 23.11 5.39 21.51
C ALA A 197 24.10 5.38 22.68
N ALA A 198 24.42 4.20 23.22
CA ALA A 198 25.43 4.01 24.25
C ALA A 198 26.84 4.36 23.74
N ASP A 199 27.20 3.91 22.54
CA ASP A 199 28.48 4.24 21.90
C ASP A 199 28.63 5.75 21.66
N LYS A 200 27.60 6.41 21.14
CA LYS A 200 27.60 7.87 20.96
C LYS A 200 27.70 8.64 22.27
N ASN A 201 27.11 8.12 23.35
CA ASN A 201 27.20 8.75 24.67
C ASN A 201 28.58 8.51 25.32
N ALA A 202 29.19 7.35 25.12
CA ALA A 202 30.55 7.05 25.57
C ALA A 202 31.60 7.91 24.84
N GLU A 203 31.42 8.14 23.53
CA GLU A 203 32.26 9.02 22.74
C GLU A 203 32.14 10.48 23.19
N ARG A 204 30.92 10.97 23.43
CA ARG A 204 30.68 12.29 24.03
C ARG A 204 31.30 12.45 25.43
N ALA A 205 31.26 11.40 26.25
CA ALA A 205 31.86 11.43 27.58
C ALA A 205 33.40 11.48 27.50
N LYS A 206 34.01 10.78 26.54
CA LYS A 206 35.46 10.87 26.27
C LYS A 206 35.88 12.25 25.75
N GLU A 207 35.11 12.84 24.85
CA GLU A 207 35.35 14.22 24.36
C GLU A 207 35.29 15.24 25.50
N MET A 208 34.28 15.14 26.39
CA MET A 208 34.19 16.01 27.56
C MET A 208 35.33 15.80 28.57
N ALA A 209 35.75 14.55 28.81
CA ALA A 209 36.88 14.24 29.68
C ALA A 209 38.22 14.74 29.12
N ALA A 210 38.34 14.83 27.79
CA ALA A 210 39.49 15.42 27.09
C ALA A 210 39.43 16.96 26.98
N GLY A 211 38.41 17.62 27.56
CA GLY A 211 38.22 19.07 27.52
C GLY A 211 37.79 19.62 26.15
N ILE A 212 37.38 18.76 25.22
CA ILE A 212 36.93 19.13 23.88
C ILE A 212 35.40 19.24 23.89
N VAL A 213 34.87 20.43 23.57
CA VAL A 213 33.40 20.63 23.49
C VAL A 213 32.82 19.77 22.36
N PRO A 214 31.87 18.85 22.66
CA PRO A 214 31.32 17.92 21.67
C PRO A 214 30.64 18.61 20.49
N GLU A 215 30.75 18.01 19.29
CA GLU A 215 30.27 18.60 18.04
C GLU A 215 28.76 18.90 18.04
N SER A 216 27.97 18.07 18.72
CA SER A 216 26.52 18.28 18.87
C SER A 216 26.18 19.53 19.70
N VAL A 217 27.03 19.89 20.67
CA VAL A 217 26.85 21.10 21.50
C VAL A 217 27.24 22.34 20.68
N ARG A 218 28.29 22.24 19.85
CA ARG A 218 28.69 23.31 18.90
C ARG A 218 27.59 23.58 17.87
N LYS A 219 26.98 22.54 17.30
CA LYS A 219 25.85 22.65 16.35
C LYS A 219 24.60 23.25 17.00
N ALA A 220 24.28 22.87 18.23
CA ALA A 220 23.15 23.44 18.97
C ALA A 220 23.38 24.93 19.34
N ALA A 221 24.63 25.33 19.64
CA ALA A 221 24.98 26.73 19.87
C ALA A 221 24.91 27.58 18.58
N GLN A 222 25.29 27.02 17.43
CA GLN A 222 25.18 27.67 16.12
C GLN A 222 23.71 27.86 15.69
N GLN A 223 22.83 26.90 15.99
CA GLN A 223 21.39 27.02 15.71
C GLN A 223 20.70 28.09 16.57
N LYS A 224 21.18 28.37 17.78
CA LYS A 224 20.64 29.45 18.63
C LYS A 224 21.09 30.86 18.23
N ASN A 225 22.15 30.96 17.44
CA ASN A 225 22.73 32.23 16.97
C ASN A 225 22.46 32.51 15.48
N SER A 226 21.59 31.74 14.83
CA SER A 226 21.11 32.04 13.48
C SER A 226 19.88 32.95 13.59
N PRO A 227 19.86 34.14 12.95
CA PRO A 227 18.75 35.09 13.04
C PRO A 227 17.47 34.59 12.36
#